data_AF-A0A4V6DZA3-F1
#
_entry.id   AF-A0A4V6DZA3-F1
#
_cell.length_a   1.000
_cell.length_b   1.000
_cell.length_c   1.000
_cell.angle_alpha   90.00
_cell.angle_beta   90.00
_cell.angle_gamma   90.00
#
_symmetry.space_group_name_H-M   'P 1'
#
loop_
_entity.id
_entity.type
_entity.pdbx_description
1 polymer ?
#
loop_
_entity_poly.entity_id
_entity_poly.type
_entity_poly.pdbx_seq_one_letter_code
_entity_poly.pdbx_strand_id
1 'polypeptide(L)'
;MNASRATLSARLGRPARTAVDRLRQPEYTGENRCLPCTVVNVGIAAVGAAAVTAVGAPLFGAAGFGASLAAIWLRGYLVPGTPELTKRYLPERVLALFGKAPGETKRGTRPAGDVDPEAYLLDAGVLVETPGGDDFAFAPDFAAAWRAAVDADAPTDGDLDALASLTGVDRDELAIDWYEGVGFAYAGDEKIGHWESRAAFRADAAADRVLTATRDDWTDLPLADQSTVLGALRLFVEECPACAGDVALEERVVESCCASYDVVAGRCAGCDARLFELRLPPSLAAASE
;
A
#
# COMPACT_ATOMS: atom_id res chain seq x y z
N MET A 1 12.26 3.99 -48.95
CA MET A 1 13.38 3.43 -48.16
C MET A 1 13.38 4.06 -46.77
N ASN A 2 12.76 3.44 -45.76
CA ASN A 2 12.87 3.85 -44.33
C ASN A 2 12.33 2.80 -43.32
N ALA A 3 11.63 1.75 -43.78
CA ALA A 3 11.08 0.70 -42.91
C ALA A 3 12.11 -0.28 -42.30
N SER A 4 13.34 -0.36 -42.83
CA SER A 4 14.35 -1.32 -42.35
C SER A 4 15.15 -0.87 -41.13
N ARG A 5 15.29 0.44 -40.85
CA ARG A 5 16.04 0.92 -39.66
C ARG A 5 15.26 0.75 -38.35
N ALA A 6 13.94 0.97 -38.37
CA ALA A 6 13.09 0.86 -37.19
C ALA A 6 12.97 -0.59 -36.68
N THR A 7 12.91 -1.56 -37.59
CA THR A 7 12.79 -2.99 -37.26
C THR A 7 14.09 -3.61 -36.74
N LEU A 8 15.25 -3.14 -37.20
CA LEU A 8 16.56 -3.55 -36.66
C LEU A 8 16.82 -2.97 -35.26
N SER A 9 16.45 -1.71 -35.02
CA SER A 9 16.57 -1.07 -33.70
C SER A 9 15.64 -1.73 -32.66
N ALA A 10 14.43 -2.12 -33.06
CA ALA A 10 13.49 -2.86 -32.20
C ALA A 10 13.96 -4.29 -31.84
N ARG A 11 14.64 -4.99 -32.76
CA ARG A 11 15.18 -6.34 -32.51
C ARG A 11 16.45 -6.36 -31.66
N LEU A 12 17.26 -5.30 -31.71
CA LEU A 12 18.45 -5.15 -30.85
C LEU A 12 18.11 -4.64 -29.43
N GLY A 13 17.01 -3.90 -29.27
CA GLY A 13 16.55 -3.42 -27.95
C GLY A 13 15.88 -4.48 -27.08
N ARG A 14 15.30 -5.53 -27.68
CA ARG A 14 14.65 -6.64 -26.97
C ARG A 14 15.60 -7.46 -26.08
N PRO A 15 16.76 -7.96 -26.57
CA PRO A 15 17.69 -8.74 -25.74
C PRO A 15 18.34 -7.90 -24.64
N ALA A 16 18.61 -6.61 -24.88
CA ALA A 16 19.16 -5.70 -23.87
C ALA A 16 18.15 -5.43 -22.75
N ARG A 17 16.86 -5.23 -23.09
CA ARG A 17 15.77 -5.12 -22.10
C ARG A 17 15.63 -6.41 -21.29
N THR A 18 15.60 -7.57 -21.93
CA THR A 18 15.52 -8.87 -21.23
C THR A 18 16.74 -9.14 -20.32
N ALA A 19 17.94 -8.70 -20.71
CA ALA A 19 19.14 -8.84 -19.88
C ALA A 19 19.14 -7.87 -18.69
N VAL A 20 18.66 -6.63 -18.89
CA VAL A 20 18.47 -5.64 -17.83
C VAL A 20 17.38 -6.09 -16.86
N ASP A 21 16.25 -6.59 -17.35
CA ASP A 21 15.15 -7.10 -16.54
C ASP A 21 15.59 -8.31 -15.71
N ARG A 22 16.47 -9.16 -16.24
CA ARG A 22 17.06 -10.30 -15.51
C ARG A 22 18.02 -9.88 -14.41
N LEU A 23 18.67 -8.72 -14.54
CA LEU A 23 19.58 -8.18 -13.53
C LEU A 23 18.87 -7.29 -12.50
N ARG A 24 17.63 -6.91 -12.79
CA ARG A 24 16.81 -6.08 -11.92
C ARG A 24 16.20 -6.94 -10.83
N GLN A 25 16.20 -6.42 -9.61
CA GLN A 25 15.53 -7.05 -8.48
C GLN A 25 14.33 -6.17 -8.10
N PRO A 26 13.12 -6.47 -8.63
CA PRO A 26 11.93 -5.66 -8.37
C PRO A 26 11.53 -5.65 -6.88
N GLU A 27 11.97 -6.64 -6.10
CA GLU A 27 11.78 -6.73 -4.65
C GLU A 27 12.51 -5.60 -3.89
N TYR A 28 13.49 -4.96 -4.53
CA TYR A 28 14.36 -3.95 -3.91
C TYR A 28 14.41 -2.63 -4.70
N THR A 29 13.60 -2.51 -5.75
CA THR A 29 13.57 -1.34 -6.64
C THR A 29 12.13 -0.87 -6.89
N GLY A 30 11.93 0.29 -7.53
CA GLY A 30 10.60 0.87 -7.70
C GLY A 30 9.97 1.28 -6.36
N GLU A 31 8.74 0.82 -6.11
CA GLU A 31 7.96 1.08 -4.89
C GLU A 31 8.61 0.49 -3.63
N ASN A 32 9.35 -0.63 -3.77
CA ASN A 32 10.03 -1.30 -2.66
C ASN A 32 11.37 -0.63 -2.28
N ARG A 33 11.73 0.48 -2.94
CA ARG A 33 12.99 1.21 -2.71
C ARG A 33 12.94 2.03 -1.42
N CYS A 34 13.94 1.84 -0.57
CA CYS A 34 14.16 2.73 0.57
C CYS A 34 15.03 3.94 0.16
N LEU A 35 14.46 5.15 0.22
CA LEU A 35 15.16 6.41 -0.08
C LEU A 35 16.37 6.65 0.86
N PRO A 36 16.25 6.56 2.20
CA PRO A 36 17.40 6.66 3.10
C PRO A 36 18.51 5.64 2.79
N CYS A 37 18.15 4.36 2.55
CA CYS A 37 19.14 3.34 2.20
C CYS A 37 19.80 3.65 0.83
N THR A 38 19.07 4.26 -0.12
CA THR A 38 19.64 4.74 -1.40
C THR A 38 20.65 5.86 -1.18
N VAL A 39 20.34 6.85 -0.34
CA VAL A 39 21.26 7.96 -0.01
C VAL A 39 22.55 7.42 0.63
N VAL A 40 22.45 6.51 1.58
CA VAL A 40 23.61 5.90 2.24
C VAL A 40 24.46 5.11 1.23
N ASN A 41 23.84 4.29 0.38
CA ASN A 41 24.55 3.53 -0.65
C ASN A 41 25.29 4.45 -1.64
N VAL A 42 24.65 5.53 -2.09
CA VAL A 42 25.30 6.52 -2.96
C VAL A 42 26.43 7.24 -2.23
N GLY A 43 26.26 7.56 -0.95
CA GLY A 43 27.30 8.15 -0.10
C GLY A 43 28.54 7.25 0.02
N ILE A 44 28.34 5.96 0.29
CA ILE A 44 29.43 4.96 0.36
C ILE A 44 30.14 4.86 -1.00
N ALA A 45 29.37 4.81 -2.10
CA ALA A 45 29.93 4.78 -3.45
C ALA A 45 30.78 6.03 -3.74
N ALA A 46 30.31 7.21 -3.35
CA ALA A 46 31.02 8.47 -3.54
C ALA A 46 32.33 8.53 -2.72
N VAL A 47 32.30 8.09 -1.46
CA VAL A 47 33.50 8.02 -0.60
C VAL A 47 34.53 7.04 -1.18
N GLY A 48 34.09 5.86 -1.62
CA GLY A 48 34.97 4.88 -2.27
C GLY A 48 35.61 5.43 -3.55
N ALA A 49 34.82 6.08 -4.40
CA ALA A 49 35.32 6.71 -5.62
C ALA A 49 36.30 7.85 -5.36
N ALA A 50 36.05 8.67 -4.32
CA ALA A 50 36.95 9.74 -3.89
C ALA A 50 38.28 9.17 -3.39
N ALA A 51 38.27 8.09 -2.60
CA ALA A 51 39.48 7.43 -2.14
C ALA A 51 40.34 6.88 -3.29
N VAL A 52 39.72 6.23 -4.29
CA VAL A 52 40.41 5.74 -5.50
C VAL A 52 40.98 6.90 -6.32
N THR A 53 40.25 8.01 -6.41
CA THR A 53 40.70 9.22 -7.10
C THR A 53 41.91 9.84 -6.38
N ALA A 54 41.88 9.89 -5.05
CA ALA A 54 42.93 10.47 -4.23
C ALA A 54 44.28 9.74 -4.34
N VAL A 55 44.28 8.44 -4.65
CA VAL A 55 45.50 7.65 -4.90
C VAL A 55 46.00 7.75 -6.36
N GLY A 56 45.49 8.71 -7.15
CA GLY A 56 45.95 8.99 -8.50
C GLY A 56 45.26 8.20 -9.61
N ALA A 57 44.12 7.58 -9.33
CA ALA A 57 43.37 6.75 -10.27
C ALA A 57 41.97 7.31 -10.62
N PRO A 58 41.86 8.56 -11.14
CA PRO A 58 40.57 9.25 -11.34
C PRO A 58 39.62 8.53 -12.31
N LEU A 59 40.16 7.92 -13.39
CA LEU A 59 39.35 7.16 -14.35
C LEU A 59 38.72 5.91 -13.71
N PHE A 60 39.48 5.24 -12.84
CA PHE A 60 38.98 4.07 -12.10
C PHE A 60 37.96 4.48 -11.03
N GLY A 61 38.16 5.64 -10.38
CA GLY A 61 37.19 6.21 -9.45
C GLY A 61 35.87 6.51 -10.13
N ALA A 62 35.90 7.18 -11.29
CA ALA A 62 34.70 7.50 -12.08
C ALA A 62 33.99 6.24 -12.61
N ALA A 63 34.75 5.28 -13.15
CA ALA A 63 34.21 4.01 -13.64
C ALA A 63 33.58 3.19 -12.50
N GLY A 64 34.25 3.12 -11.35
CA GLY A 64 33.75 2.46 -10.15
C GLY A 64 32.45 3.09 -9.65
N PHE A 65 32.40 4.42 -9.56
CA PHE A 65 31.19 5.15 -9.18
C PHE A 65 30.03 4.88 -10.15
N GLY A 66 30.27 4.93 -11.46
CA GLY A 66 29.27 4.61 -12.47
C GLY A 66 28.73 3.17 -12.33
N ALA A 67 29.62 2.20 -12.08
CA ALA A 67 29.23 0.82 -11.83
C ALA A 67 28.42 0.67 -10.53
N SER A 68 28.78 1.41 -9.48
CA SER A 68 28.04 1.46 -8.21
C SER A 68 26.64 2.02 -8.39
N LEU A 69 26.49 3.13 -9.13
CA LEU A 69 25.18 3.69 -9.44
C LEU A 69 24.32 2.72 -10.27
N ALA A 70 24.92 2.04 -11.24
CA ALA A 70 24.23 1.00 -12.01
C ALA A 70 23.75 -0.15 -11.11
N ALA A 71 24.58 -0.60 -10.16
CA ALA A 71 24.20 -1.63 -9.19
C ALA A 71 23.04 -1.18 -8.29
N ILE A 72 23.08 0.04 -7.75
CA ILE A 72 22.02 0.61 -6.91
C ILE A 72 20.72 0.82 -7.70
N TRP A 73 20.83 1.18 -8.98
CA TRP A 73 19.66 1.36 -9.85
C TRP A 73 19.00 0.02 -10.21
N LEU A 74 19.81 -1.00 -10.54
CA LEU A 74 19.32 -2.34 -10.91
C LEU A 74 18.81 -3.15 -9.70
N ARG A 75 19.52 -3.09 -8.56
CA ARG A 75 19.31 -4.01 -7.43
C ARG A 75 18.87 -3.34 -6.14
N GLY A 76 18.92 -2.01 -6.05
CA GLY A 76 18.54 -1.27 -4.84
C GLY A 76 19.62 -1.17 -3.76
N TYR A 77 20.73 -1.90 -3.88
CA TYR A 77 21.85 -1.89 -2.93
C TYR A 77 23.23 -1.90 -3.61
N LEU A 78 24.25 -1.40 -2.89
CA LEU A 78 25.63 -1.31 -3.39
C LEU A 78 26.40 -2.63 -3.26
N VAL A 79 26.32 -3.27 -2.10
CA VAL A 79 27.10 -4.48 -1.76
C VAL A 79 26.18 -5.71 -1.74
N PRO A 80 26.51 -6.80 -2.45
CA PRO A 80 25.73 -8.05 -2.40
C PRO A 80 25.55 -8.58 -0.97
N GLY A 81 24.33 -9.01 -0.62
CA GLY A 81 24.00 -9.52 0.71
C GLY A 81 23.62 -8.45 1.75
N THR A 82 23.66 -7.16 1.38
CA THR A 82 23.23 -6.06 2.28
C THR A 82 21.77 -6.20 2.74
N PRO A 83 20.79 -6.60 1.89
CA PRO A 83 19.42 -6.81 2.34
C PRO A 83 19.31 -7.86 3.46
N GLU A 84 19.96 -9.01 3.31
CA GLU A 84 19.94 -10.08 4.29
C GLU A 84 20.63 -9.66 5.61
N LEU A 85 21.74 -8.94 5.51
CA LEU A 85 22.46 -8.41 6.67
C LEU A 85 21.65 -7.35 7.42
N THR A 86 21.02 -6.43 6.71
CA THR A 86 20.22 -5.36 7.33
C THR A 86 18.94 -5.91 7.93
N LYS A 87 18.23 -6.81 7.25
CA LYS A 87 17.05 -7.51 7.80
C LYS A 87 17.39 -8.26 9.09
N ARG A 88 18.58 -8.86 9.20
CA ARG A 88 18.97 -9.71 10.35
C ARG A 88 19.62 -8.96 11.51
N TYR A 89 20.38 -7.90 11.23
CA TYR A 89 21.27 -7.30 12.23
C TYR A 89 21.11 -5.79 12.41
N LEU A 90 20.31 -5.10 11.58
CA LEU A 90 20.14 -3.66 11.72
C LEU A 90 19.27 -3.36 12.95
N PRO A 91 19.77 -2.63 13.97
CA PRO A 91 19.00 -2.36 15.18
C PRO A 91 17.75 -1.51 14.88
N GLU A 92 16.66 -1.75 15.60
CA GLU A 92 15.39 -1.02 15.45
C GLU A 92 15.54 0.50 15.56
N ARG A 93 16.47 0.99 16.39
CA ARG A 93 16.77 2.43 16.52
C ARG A 93 17.29 3.04 15.22
N VAL A 94 18.06 2.27 14.45
CA VAL A 94 18.59 2.71 13.15
C VAL A 94 17.49 2.62 12.08
N LEU A 95 16.62 1.60 12.15
CA LEU A 95 15.41 1.54 11.31
C LEU A 95 14.46 2.70 11.59
N ALA A 96 14.26 3.10 12.85
CA ALA A 96 13.47 4.26 13.23
C ALA A 96 14.03 5.58 12.66
N LEU A 97 15.35 5.73 12.65
CA LEU A 97 16.03 6.86 11.99
C LEU A 97 15.82 6.87 10.46
N PHE A 98 15.51 5.71 9.87
CA PHE A 98 15.10 5.58 8.47
C PHE A 98 13.58 5.63 8.27
N GLY A 99 12.79 5.82 9.33
CA GLY A 99 11.32 5.83 9.30
C GLY A 99 10.71 4.44 9.06
N LYS A 100 11.35 3.38 9.58
CA LYS A 100 11.05 1.97 9.26
C LYS A 100 10.96 1.06 10.50
N ALA A 101 10.74 1.59 11.70
CA ALA A 101 10.60 0.73 12.88
C ALA A 101 9.33 -0.15 12.80
N PRO A 102 9.39 -1.45 13.15
CA PRO A 102 8.20 -2.28 13.31
C PRO A 102 7.28 -1.67 14.37
N GLY A 103 6.03 -1.36 14.01
CA GLY A 103 5.05 -0.76 14.93
C GLY A 103 5.07 0.77 15.02
N GLU A 104 5.95 1.47 14.30
CA GLU A 104 5.74 2.90 14.06
C GLU A 104 4.72 3.09 12.93
N THR A 105 3.44 2.98 13.28
CA THR A 105 2.47 3.94 12.74
C THR A 105 3.13 5.32 12.83
N LYS A 106 3.22 6.03 11.69
CA LYS A 106 3.80 7.37 11.65
C LYS A 106 3.29 8.15 12.86
N ARG A 107 4.21 8.79 13.58
CA ARG A 107 4.00 9.60 14.78
C ARG A 107 3.21 10.90 14.52
N GLY A 108 2.20 10.82 13.64
CA GLY A 108 1.22 11.85 13.29
C GLY A 108 -0.23 11.37 13.40
N THR A 109 -0.50 10.09 13.67
CA THR A 109 -1.84 9.65 14.07
C THR A 109 -2.02 9.97 15.56
N ARG A 110 -2.73 11.06 15.84
CA ARG A 110 -3.41 11.29 17.13
C ARG A 110 -4.10 9.97 17.55
N PRO A 111 -4.16 9.58 18.83
CA PRO A 111 -4.81 8.32 19.19
C PRO A 111 -6.20 8.29 18.56
N ALA A 112 -6.47 7.31 17.70
CA ALA A 112 -7.83 7.00 17.29
C ALA A 112 -8.65 6.74 18.56
N GLY A 113 -9.85 7.32 18.59
CA GLY A 113 -10.71 7.38 19.77
C GLY A 113 -11.29 6.02 20.13
N ASP A 114 -11.91 5.98 21.30
CA ASP A 114 -12.41 4.83 22.08
C ASP A 114 -13.31 3.80 21.37
N VAL A 115 -13.53 3.88 20.05
CA VAL A 115 -14.42 2.93 19.36
C VAL A 115 -13.71 1.58 19.17
N ASP A 116 -14.33 0.52 19.69
CA ASP A 116 -14.02 -0.84 19.31
C ASP A 116 -14.80 -1.15 18.01
N PRO A 117 -14.13 -1.27 16.85
CA PRO A 117 -14.82 -1.41 15.58
C PRO A 117 -15.59 -2.73 15.46
N GLU A 118 -15.10 -3.82 16.04
CA GLU A 118 -15.81 -5.11 16.00
C GLU A 118 -17.11 -5.02 16.81
N ALA A 119 -17.01 -4.52 18.05
CA ALA A 119 -18.17 -4.32 18.91
C ALA A 119 -19.20 -3.35 18.27
N TYR A 120 -18.72 -2.28 17.63
CA TYR A 120 -19.58 -1.35 16.92
C TYR A 120 -20.30 -2.01 15.73
N LEU A 121 -19.58 -2.77 14.89
CA LEU A 121 -20.17 -3.42 13.72
C LEU A 121 -21.19 -4.51 14.11
N LEU A 122 -20.99 -5.19 15.23
CA LEU A 122 -21.96 -6.12 15.81
C LEU A 122 -23.19 -5.41 16.36
N ASP A 123 -23.01 -4.35 17.16
CA ASP A 123 -24.14 -3.52 17.65
C ASP A 123 -24.93 -2.86 16.51
N ALA A 124 -24.22 -2.49 15.44
CA ALA A 124 -24.79 -1.93 14.23
C ALA A 124 -25.61 -2.93 13.42
N GLY A 125 -25.56 -4.23 13.73
CA GLY A 125 -26.16 -5.26 12.89
C GLY A 125 -25.53 -5.32 11.51
N VAL A 126 -24.29 -4.82 11.37
CA VAL A 126 -23.48 -4.94 10.16
C VAL A 126 -22.90 -6.33 10.08
N LEU A 127 -22.40 -6.84 11.21
CA LEU A 127 -21.87 -8.19 11.34
C LEU A 127 -22.81 -9.08 12.15
N VAL A 128 -22.77 -10.37 11.84
CA VAL A 128 -23.39 -11.45 12.63
C VAL A 128 -22.40 -12.58 12.78
N GLU A 129 -22.48 -13.30 13.89
CA GLU A 129 -21.78 -14.57 14.06
C GLU A 129 -22.26 -15.56 12.99
N THR A 130 -21.32 -16.26 12.37
CA THR A 130 -21.64 -17.36 11.47
C THR A 130 -22.25 -18.54 12.26
N PRO A 131 -22.97 -19.48 11.63
CA PRO A 131 -23.55 -20.63 12.33
C PRO A 131 -22.53 -21.51 13.10
N GLY A 132 -21.23 -21.39 12.80
CA GLY A 132 -20.14 -22.05 13.50
C GLY A 132 -19.70 -21.35 14.80
N GLY A 133 -20.03 -20.06 14.97
CA GLY A 133 -19.68 -19.24 16.13
C GLY A 133 -18.20 -18.90 16.26
N ASP A 134 -17.39 -19.20 15.24
CA ASP A 134 -15.94 -18.98 15.19
C ASP A 134 -15.52 -17.87 14.23
N ASP A 135 -16.46 -17.27 13.51
CA ASP A 135 -16.22 -16.21 12.53
C ASP A 135 -17.43 -15.26 12.41
N PHE A 136 -17.23 -14.11 11.78
CA PHE A 136 -18.26 -13.13 11.48
C PHE A 136 -18.46 -12.98 9.97
N ALA A 137 -19.68 -12.64 9.59
CA ALA A 137 -20.03 -12.29 8.21
C ALA A 137 -20.95 -11.08 8.20
N PHE A 138 -21.11 -10.43 7.05
CA PHE A 138 -22.14 -9.40 6.91
C PHE A 138 -23.53 -9.97 7.22
N ALA A 139 -24.28 -9.23 8.03
CA ALA A 139 -25.70 -9.51 8.23
C ALA A 139 -26.41 -9.50 6.87
N PRO A 140 -27.33 -10.43 6.58
CA PRO A 140 -27.97 -10.53 5.27
C PRO A 140 -28.63 -9.22 4.79
N ASP A 141 -29.28 -8.50 5.70
CA ASP A 141 -29.94 -7.23 5.41
C ASP A 141 -28.93 -6.12 5.11
N PHE A 142 -27.84 -6.04 5.90
CA PHE A 142 -26.74 -5.12 5.63
C PHE A 142 -26.08 -5.43 4.29
N ALA A 143 -25.76 -6.71 4.01
CA ALA A 143 -25.14 -7.12 2.75
C ALA A 143 -26.00 -6.74 1.53
N ALA A 144 -27.33 -6.89 1.63
CA ALA A 144 -28.24 -6.48 0.58
C ALA A 144 -28.25 -4.95 0.38
N ALA A 145 -28.35 -4.18 1.48
CA ALA A 145 -28.33 -2.72 1.43
C ALA A 145 -26.99 -2.17 0.92
N TRP A 146 -25.88 -2.73 1.37
CA TRP A 146 -24.54 -2.35 0.96
C TRP A 146 -24.29 -2.63 -0.52
N ARG A 147 -24.68 -3.80 -1.04
CA ARG A 147 -24.59 -4.08 -2.49
C ARG A 147 -25.43 -3.10 -3.31
N ALA A 148 -26.66 -2.80 -2.88
CA ALA A 148 -27.49 -1.81 -3.55
C ALA A 148 -26.86 -0.41 -3.53
N ALA A 149 -26.19 -0.04 -2.42
CA ALA A 149 -25.46 1.22 -2.32
C ALA A 149 -24.22 1.25 -3.22
N VAL A 150 -23.49 0.13 -3.37
CA VAL A 150 -22.37 0.00 -4.31
C VAL A 150 -22.85 0.17 -5.75
N ASP A 151 -23.92 -0.51 -6.13
CA ASP A 151 -24.47 -0.49 -7.50
C ASP A 151 -25.02 0.88 -7.91
N ALA A 152 -25.47 1.67 -6.94
CA ALA A 152 -25.95 3.04 -7.18
C ALA A 152 -24.81 4.02 -7.49
N ASP A 153 -23.56 3.70 -7.15
CA ASP A 153 -22.41 4.58 -7.34
C ASP A 153 -21.86 4.47 -8.78
N ALA A 154 -22.22 5.41 -9.65
CA ALA A 154 -21.84 5.37 -11.06
C ALA A 154 -20.36 5.73 -11.28
N PRO A 155 -19.68 5.16 -12.30
CA PRO A 155 -18.24 4.92 -12.19
C PRO A 155 -17.27 6.09 -12.43
N THR A 156 -17.69 7.32 -12.77
CA THR A 156 -16.71 8.26 -13.38
C THR A 156 -16.65 9.72 -12.93
N ASP A 157 -17.49 10.22 -12.01
CA ASP A 157 -17.25 11.55 -11.39
C ASP A 157 -17.67 11.62 -9.90
N GLY A 158 -18.13 10.49 -9.33
CA GLY A 158 -18.71 10.41 -8.00
C GLY A 158 -17.69 10.31 -6.86
N ASP A 159 -16.41 10.04 -7.12
CA ASP A 159 -15.43 9.82 -6.03
C ASP A 159 -15.31 11.04 -5.10
N LEU A 160 -15.33 12.27 -5.64
CA LEU A 160 -15.30 13.48 -4.84
C LEU A 160 -16.61 13.74 -4.11
N ASP A 161 -17.76 13.44 -4.72
CA ASP A 161 -19.08 13.58 -4.07
C ASP A 161 -19.25 12.56 -2.94
N ALA A 162 -18.77 11.34 -3.14
CA ALA A 162 -18.70 10.30 -2.13
C ALA A 162 -17.73 10.68 -1.00
N LEU A 163 -16.57 11.26 -1.32
CA LEU A 163 -15.63 11.74 -0.30
C LEU A 163 -16.22 12.91 0.51
N ALA A 164 -16.91 13.84 -0.15
CA ALA A 164 -17.61 14.95 0.51
C ALA A 164 -18.70 14.42 1.46
N SER A 165 -19.47 13.42 1.02
CA SER A 165 -20.48 12.77 1.85
C SER A 165 -19.85 12.08 3.07
N LEU A 166 -18.80 11.29 2.84
CA LEU A 166 -18.11 10.53 3.89
C LEU A 166 -17.41 11.42 4.93
N THR A 167 -16.92 12.59 4.51
CA THR A 167 -16.16 13.50 5.40
C THR A 167 -16.99 14.64 5.96
N GLY A 168 -18.15 14.93 5.37
CA GLY A 168 -18.94 16.12 5.67
C GLY A 168 -18.28 17.45 5.24
N VAL A 169 -17.19 17.39 4.48
CA VAL A 169 -16.44 18.57 3.98
C VAL A 169 -16.98 18.97 2.61
N ASP A 170 -16.97 20.28 2.32
CA ASP A 170 -17.38 20.79 1.01
C ASP A 170 -16.50 20.18 -0.11
N ARG A 171 -17.16 19.72 -1.18
CA ARG A 171 -16.51 19.14 -2.35
C ARG A 171 -15.41 20.04 -2.91
N ASP A 172 -15.63 21.35 -2.92
CA ASP A 172 -14.69 22.31 -3.53
C ASP A 172 -13.39 22.48 -2.71
N GLU A 173 -13.38 22.01 -1.46
CA GLU A 173 -12.20 21.98 -0.59
C GLU A 173 -11.44 20.64 -0.64
N LEU A 174 -12.01 19.66 -1.34
CA LEU A 174 -11.52 18.29 -1.36
C LEU A 174 -10.80 17.94 -2.66
N ALA A 175 -9.78 17.10 -2.54
CA ALA A 175 -9.11 16.45 -3.65
C ALA A 175 -8.91 14.96 -3.36
N ILE A 176 -9.00 14.13 -4.39
CA ILE A 176 -8.59 12.72 -4.33
C ILE A 176 -7.69 12.40 -5.51
N ASP A 177 -6.44 12.04 -5.18
CA ASP A 177 -5.46 11.64 -6.16
C ASP A 177 -5.28 10.13 -6.19
N TRP A 178 -5.25 9.57 -7.40
CA TRP A 178 -5.05 8.14 -7.63
C TRP A 178 -3.70 7.88 -8.29
N TYR A 179 -2.81 7.18 -7.58
CA TYR A 179 -1.49 6.79 -8.07
C TYR A 179 -1.36 5.27 -8.05
N GLU A 180 -1.15 4.67 -9.22
CA GLU A 180 -1.00 3.21 -9.37
C GLU A 180 -2.13 2.40 -8.70
N GLY A 181 -3.34 2.98 -8.64
CA GLY A 181 -4.52 2.38 -8.03
C GLY A 181 -4.77 2.80 -6.59
N VAL A 182 -3.76 3.29 -5.86
CA VAL A 182 -3.87 3.76 -4.47
C VAL A 182 -4.43 5.18 -4.44
N GLY A 183 -5.39 5.42 -3.56
CA GLY A 183 -6.07 6.71 -3.40
C GLY A 183 -5.55 7.50 -2.21
N PHE A 184 -5.38 8.81 -2.37
CA PHE A 184 -5.05 9.74 -1.30
C PHE A 184 -6.01 10.92 -1.32
N ALA A 185 -6.74 11.13 -0.23
CA ALA A 185 -7.65 12.26 -0.07
C ALA A 185 -7.01 13.40 0.72
N TYR A 186 -7.34 14.62 0.30
CA TYR A 186 -6.85 15.87 0.90
C TYR A 186 -7.99 16.85 1.11
N ALA A 187 -7.91 17.62 2.20
CA ALA A 187 -8.65 18.86 2.40
C ALA A 187 -7.64 20.02 2.41
N GLY A 188 -7.63 20.83 1.35
CA GLY A 188 -6.52 21.73 1.08
C GLY A 188 -5.17 20.98 0.98
N ASP A 189 -4.21 21.33 1.84
CA ASP A 189 -2.89 20.67 1.90
C ASP A 189 -2.82 19.51 2.91
N GLU A 190 -3.89 19.27 3.70
CA GLU A 190 -3.91 18.24 4.73
C GLU A 190 -4.40 16.91 4.16
N LYS A 191 -3.60 15.84 4.34
CA LYS A 191 -4.02 14.49 3.97
C LYS A 191 -5.02 13.96 5.01
N ILE A 192 -6.24 13.70 4.57
CA ILE A 192 -7.34 13.24 5.44
C ILE A 192 -7.65 11.73 5.30
N GLY A 193 -7.20 11.08 4.21
CA GLY A 193 -7.53 9.68 3.98
C GLY A 193 -6.59 8.98 2.99
N HIS A 194 -6.63 7.65 2.98
CA HIS A 194 -6.02 6.84 1.94
C HIS A 194 -6.69 5.47 1.80
N TRP A 195 -6.64 4.91 0.59
CA TRP A 195 -7.23 3.62 0.26
C TRP A 195 -6.31 2.82 -0.66
N GLU A 196 -6.26 1.52 -0.46
CA GLU A 196 -5.45 0.56 -1.21
C GLU A 196 -5.90 0.45 -2.68
N SER A 197 -7.18 0.74 -2.95
CA SER A 197 -7.73 0.81 -4.29
C SER A 197 -9.01 1.65 -4.37
N ARG A 198 -9.45 1.96 -5.60
CA ARG A 198 -10.81 2.49 -5.83
C ARG A 198 -11.91 1.57 -5.31
N ALA A 199 -11.70 0.25 -5.36
CA ALA A 199 -12.66 -0.70 -4.81
C ALA A 199 -12.77 -0.55 -3.28
N ALA A 200 -11.64 -0.36 -2.59
CA ALA A 200 -11.64 -0.09 -1.14
C ALA A 200 -12.40 1.21 -0.81
N PHE A 201 -12.15 2.29 -1.55
CA PHE A 201 -12.88 3.54 -1.37
C PHE A 201 -14.39 3.38 -1.59
N ARG A 202 -14.80 2.64 -2.64
CA ARG A 202 -16.22 2.36 -2.90
C ARG A 202 -16.86 1.50 -1.80
N ALA A 203 -16.11 0.56 -1.23
CA ALA A 203 -16.60 -0.24 -0.10
C ALA A 203 -16.96 0.67 1.09
N ASP A 204 -16.04 1.58 1.42
CA ASP A 204 -16.20 2.54 2.52
C ASP A 204 -17.35 3.51 2.24
N ALA A 205 -17.42 4.10 1.04
CA ALA A 205 -18.48 5.03 0.65
C ALA A 205 -19.88 4.37 0.66
N ALA A 206 -20.00 3.12 0.22
CA ALA A 206 -21.26 2.39 0.27
C ALA A 206 -21.67 2.05 1.71
N ALA A 207 -20.72 1.66 2.56
CA ALA A 207 -20.99 1.39 3.97
C ALA A 207 -21.39 2.67 4.73
N ASP A 208 -20.70 3.77 4.49
CA ASP A 208 -21.04 5.09 5.04
C ASP A 208 -22.48 5.51 4.71
N ARG A 209 -22.92 5.32 3.45
CA ARG A 209 -24.31 5.58 3.06
C ARG A 209 -25.32 4.73 3.81
N VAL A 210 -25.03 3.44 4.00
CA VAL A 210 -25.93 2.53 4.72
C VAL A 210 -25.99 2.90 6.19
N LEU A 211 -24.83 3.14 6.83
CA LEU A 211 -24.74 3.50 8.24
C LEU A 211 -25.41 4.85 8.53
N THR A 212 -25.17 5.87 7.70
CA THR A 212 -25.86 7.17 7.79
C THR A 212 -27.38 7.04 7.71
N ALA A 213 -27.88 6.09 6.92
CA ALA A 213 -29.32 5.89 6.75
C ALA A 213 -29.97 5.09 7.89
N THR A 214 -29.20 4.28 8.62
CA THR A 214 -29.72 3.33 9.62
C THR A 214 -29.34 3.66 11.05
N ARG A 215 -28.32 4.51 11.26
CA ARG A 215 -27.74 4.81 12.57
C ARG A 215 -27.62 6.31 12.79
N ASP A 216 -28.36 6.80 13.78
CA ASP A 216 -28.34 8.22 14.17
C ASP A 216 -26.98 8.63 14.76
N ASP A 217 -26.24 7.70 15.36
CA ASP A 217 -24.95 7.94 16.02
C ASP A 217 -23.76 7.93 15.05
N TRP A 218 -23.92 7.42 13.82
CA TRP A 218 -22.83 7.26 12.87
C TRP A 218 -22.16 8.59 12.52
N THR A 219 -22.96 9.60 12.17
CA THR A 219 -22.45 10.92 11.77
C THR A 219 -21.92 11.75 12.94
N ASP A 220 -22.23 11.35 14.18
CA ASP A 220 -21.72 11.99 15.39
C ASP A 220 -20.33 11.47 15.78
N LEU A 221 -19.91 10.33 15.24
CA LEU A 221 -18.55 9.80 15.46
C LEU A 221 -17.49 10.72 14.85
N PRO A 222 -16.34 10.90 15.51
CA PRO A 222 -15.18 11.53 14.89
C PRO A 222 -14.80 10.83 13.59
N LEU A 223 -14.39 11.59 12.56
CA LEU A 223 -13.97 11.02 11.26
C LEU A 223 -12.89 9.94 11.38
N ALA A 224 -12.01 10.06 12.38
CA ALA A 224 -11.00 9.03 12.67
C ALA A 224 -11.64 7.70 13.08
N ASP A 225 -12.68 7.75 13.90
CA ASP A 225 -13.38 6.57 14.42
C ASP A 225 -14.26 5.95 13.33
N GLN A 226 -14.93 6.77 12.51
CA GLN A 226 -15.61 6.31 11.29
C GLN A 226 -14.63 5.60 10.35
N SER A 227 -13.46 6.19 10.10
CA SER A 227 -12.42 5.59 9.27
C SER A 227 -11.92 4.25 9.84
N THR A 228 -11.81 4.13 11.16
CA THR A 228 -11.46 2.87 11.84
C THR A 228 -12.52 1.80 11.64
N VAL A 229 -13.81 2.13 11.82
CA VAL A 229 -14.93 1.19 11.61
C VAL A 229 -15.02 0.72 10.15
N LEU A 230 -14.95 1.66 9.19
CA LEU A 230 -14.97 1.33 7.75
C LEU A 230 -13.76 0.49 7.33
N GLY A 231 -12.58 0.79 7.87
CA GLY A 231 -11.38 -0.02 7.67
C GLY A 231 -11.55 -1.47 8.16
N ALA A 232 -12.16 -1.68 9.32
CA ALA A 232 -12.44 -3.02 9.86
C ALA A 232 -13.51 -3.76 9.04
N LEU A 233 -14.54 -3.05 8.58
CA LEU A 233 -15.61 -3.60 7.73
C LEU A 233 -15.06 -4.25 6.45
N ARG A 234 -14.01 -3.66 5.85
CA ARG A 234 -13.37 -4.19 4.63
C ARG A 234 -12.78 -5.59 4.78
N LEU A 235 -12.54 -6.06 6.01
CA LEU A 235 -12.09 -7.43 6.29
C LEU A 235 -13.14 -8.49 5.94
N PHE A 236 -14.41 -8.11 5.94
CA PHE A 236 -15.56 -9.00 5.74
C PHE A 236 -16.18 -8.87 4.34
N VAL A 237 -15.54 -8.11 3.44
CA VAL A 237 -16.00 -7.94 2.06
C VAL A 237 -15.58 -9.15 1.24
N GLU A 238 -16.54 -10.03 0.92
CA GLU A 238 -16.32 -11.23 0.10
C GLU A 238 -16.45 -10.98 -1.41
N GLU A 239 -17.16 -9.92 -1.81
CA GLU A 239 -17.44 -9.60 -3.22
C GLU A 239 -16.96 -8.18 -3.55
N CYS A 240 -16.17 -8.04 -4.61
CA CYS A 240 -15.51 -6.79 -4.94
C CYS A 240 -16.51 -5.72 -5.43
N PRO A 241 -16.55 -4.52 -4.82
CA PRO A 241 -17.50 -3.46 -5.19
C PRO A 241 -17.20 -2.80 -6.55
N ALA A 242 -16.11 -3.17 -7.21
CA ALA A 242 -15.78 -2.66 -8.54
C ALA A 242 -16.18 -3.60 -9.68
N CYS A 243 -16.17 -4.92 -9.46
CA CYS A 243 -16.37 -5.90 -10.53
C CYS A 243 -17.21 -7.14 -10.13
N ALA A 244 -17.77 -7.16 -8.93
CA ALA A 244 -18.51 -8.29 -8.36
C ALA A 244 -17.74 -9.62 -8.34
N GLY A 245 -16.40 -9.57 -8.33
CA GLY A 245 -15.55 -10.76 -8.27
C GLY A 245 -15.17 -11.11 -6.83
N ASP A 246 -14.99 -12.39 -6.56
CA ASP A 246 -14.61 -12.91 -5.23
C ASP A 246 -13.34 -12.23 -4.70
N VAL A 247 -13.38 -11.83 -3.43
CA VAL A 247 -12.24 -11.32 -2.67
C VAL A 247 -11.67 -12.46 -1.86
N ALA A 248 -10.40 -12.79 -2.11
CA ALA A 248 -9.69 -13.82 -1.38
C ALA A 248 -8.62 -13.20 -0.48
N LEU A 249 -8.39 -13.84 0.68
CA LEU A 249 -7.24 -13.54 1.52
C LEU A 249 -5.98 -14.09 0.86
N GLU A 250 -4.97 -13.24 0.74
CA GLU A 250 -3.65 -13.62 0.27
C GLU A 250 -2.61 -13.21 1.30
N GLU A 251 -1.82 -14.18 1.78
CA GLU A 251 -0.62 -13.94 2.57
C GLU A 251 0.54 -13.62 1.63
N ARG A 252 1.24 -12.52 1.89
CA ARG A 252 2.45 -12.14 1.14
C ARG A 252 3.53 -11.65 2.08
N VAL A 253 4.77 -11.92 1.68
CA VAL A 253 5.93 -11.27 2.29
C VAL A 253 6.21 -9.99 1.49
N VAL A 254 6.05 -8.83 2.13
CA VAL A 254 6.48 -7.56 1.53
C VAL A 254 7.94 -7.36 1.86
N GLU A 255 8.77 -7.45 0.82
CA GLU A 255 10.20 -7.23 0.94
C GLU A 255 10.58 -5.80 0.55
N SER A 256 11.48 -5.23 1.33
CA SER A 256 12.23 -4.03 0.96
C SER A 256 13.70 -4.23 1.28
N CYS A 257 14.58 -3.36 0.78
CA CYS A 257 16.03 -3.48 1.00
C CYS A 257 16.45 -3.56 2.47
N CYS A 258 15.61 -3.09 3.39
CA CYS A 258 15.96 -2.85 4.78
C CYS A 258 14.92 -3.44 5.76
N ALA A 259 13.84 -4.08 5.27
CA ALA A 259 12.81 -4.74 6.08
C ALA A 259 12.07 -5.83 5.27
N SER A 260 11.60 -6.87 5.95
CA SER A 260 10.65 -7.85 5.45
C SER A 260 9.53 -8.00 6.50
N TYR A 261 8.29 -8.06 6.06
CA TYR A 261 7.15 -8.29 6.94
C TYR A 261 6.04 -9.03 6.22
N ASP A 262 5.38 -9.92 6.96
CA ASP A 262 4.21 -10.65 6.49
C ASP A 262 2.99 -9.74 6.52
N VAL A 263 2.26 -9.73 5.41
CA VAL A 263 0.98 -9.04 5.28
C VAL A 263 -0.10 -10.02 4.89
N VAL A 264 -1.30 -9.77 5.38
CA VAL A 264 -2.54 -10.33 4.85
C VAL A 264 -3.24 -9.24 4.07
N ALA A 265 -3.60 -9.54 2.82
CA ALA A 265 -4.37 -8.63 1.99
C ALA A 265 -5.63 -9.31 1.46
N GLY A 266 -6.76 -8.60 1.50
CA GLY A 266 -7.95 -8.98 0.74
C GLY A 266 -7.81 -8.49 -0.69
N ARG A 267 -7.77 -9.41 -1.66
CA ARG A 267 -7.59 -9.10 -3.08
C ARG A 267 -8.68 -9.73 -3.93
N CYS A 268 -9.25 -8.94 -4.84
CA CYS A 268 -10.22 -9.43 -5.80
C CYS A 268 -9.57 -10.32 -6.87
N ALA A 269 -10.11 -11.52 -7.08
CA ALA A 269 -9.65 -12.45 -8.13
C ALA A 269 -10.00 -11.99 -9.55
N GLY A 270 -10.99 -11.11 -9.70
CA GLY A 270 -11.46 -10.62 -11.01
C GLY A 270 -10.67 -9.42 -11.54
N CYS A 271 -10.44 -8.41 -10.70
CA CYS A 271 -9.83 -7.14 -11.13
C CYS A 271 -8.51 -6.79 -10.40
N ASP A 272 -8.00 -7.69 -9.55
CA ASP A 272 -6.77 -7.51 -8.76
C ASP A 272 -6.82 -6.34 -7.75
N ALA A 273 -7.97 -5.69 -7.58
CA ALA A 273 -8.15 -4.60 -6.64
C ALA A 273 -7.93 -5.08 -5.20
N ARG A 274 -7.16 -4.32 -4.44
CA ARG A 274 -6.87 -4.58 -3.04
C ARG A 274 -7.88 -3.86 -2.15
N LEU A 275 -8.54 -4.60 -1.27
CA LEU A 275 -9.54 -4.06 -0.36
C LEU A 275 -8.90 -3.61 0.95
N PHE A 276 -7.90 -4.32 1.46
CA PHE A 276 -7.13 -3.94 2.65
C PHE A 276 -5.73 -4.58 2.61
N GLU A 277 -4.80 -4.05 3.41
CA GLU A 277 -3.53 -4.71 3.74
C GLU A 277 -3.23 -4.53 5.23
N LEU A 278 -3.09 -5.65 5.95
CA LEU A 278 -2.75 -5.66 7.37
C LEU A 278 -1.39 -6.30 7.55
N ARG A 279 -0.52 -5.66 8.34
CA ARG A 279 0.74 -6.25 8.77
C ARG A 279 0.49 -7.26 9.89
N LEU A 280 0.96 -8.49 9.73
CA LEU A 280 0.89 -9.49 10.78
C LEU A 280 1.92 -9.20 11.89
N PRO A 281 1.54 -9.33 13.17
CA PRO A 281 2.49 -9.30 14.26
C PRO A 281 3.41 -10.54 14.18
N PRO A 282 4.68 -10.44 14.63
CA PRO A 282 5.67 -11.51 14.51
C PRO A 282 5.24 -12.85 15.14
N SER A 283 4.35 -12.80 16.15
CA SER A 283 3.82 -13.98 16.84
C SER A 283 2.88 -14.84 16.00
N LEU A 284 2.21 -14.25 15.01
CA LEU A 284 1.31 -14.97 14.10
C LEU A 284 2.03 -15.39 12.81
N ALA A 285 3.03 -14.62 12.38
CA ALA A 285 3.88 -14.95 11.24
C ALA A 285 4.69 -16.25 11.44
N ALA A 286 5.10 -16.57 12.66
CA ALA A 286 5.88 -17.77 12.96
C ALA A 286 5.04 -19.06 13.09
N ALA A 287 3.71 -18.97 13.01
CA ALA A 287 2.81 -20.12 13.17
C ALA A 287 2.47 -20.84 11.86
N SER A 288 2.88 -20.29 10.71
CA SER A 288 2.61 -20.82 9.36
C SER A 288 3.80 -21.58 8.73
N GLU A 289 4.86 -21.89 9.50
CA GLU A 289 5.97 -22.76 9.08
C GLU A 289 5.84 -24.23 9.53
#